data_AF-A0A357T717-F1
#
_entry.id   AF-A0A357T717-F1
#
_cell.length_a   1.000
_cell.length_b   1.000
_cell.length_c   1.000
_cell.angle_alpha   90.00
_cell.angle_beta   90.00
_cell.angle_gamma   90.00
#
_symmetry.space_group_name_H-M   'P 1'
#
loop_
_entity.id
_entity.type
_entity.pdbx_description
1 polymer ?
#
loop_
_entity_poly.entity_id
_entity_poly.type
_entity_poly.pdbx_seq_one_letter_code
_entity_poly.pdbx_strand_id
1 'polypeptide(L)'
;MANSFIFTSPVYNYSANFNFVWDEIQVPIRFGSDVELVKRILLQAAEDVLGDIPAQAEEAWFEMRRRYKLEDAALQHQTFLKFDDNWITISLRYIVDMRRRRVRKDELYRKILQAFQQEEGRIQLASETLELVTNDKK
;
A
#
# COMPACT_ATOMS: atom_id res chain seq x y z
N MET A 1 6.35 14.10 32.92
CA MET A 1 7.33 13.01 32.71
C MET A 1 8.12 13.36 31.45
N ALA A 2 9.45 13.37 31.52
CA ALA A 2 10.33 13.97 30.54
C ALA A 2 10.53 13.07 29.29
N ASN A 3 10.26 13.62 28.11
CA ASN A 3 10.59 13.03 26.80
C ASN A 3 12.06 13.29 26.48
N SER A 4 12.96 12.77 27.30
CA SER A 4 14.41 12.96 27.12
C SER A 4 15.11 11.61 27.21
N PHE A 5 14.79 10.64 26.35
CA PHE A 5 15.59 9.42 26.25
C PHE A 5 15.34 8.55 24.99
N ILE A 6 15.43 9.11 23.77
CA ILE A 6 15.64 8.30 22.54
C ILE A 6 16.29 9.24 21.50
N PHE A 7 17.48 9.04 20.89
CA PHE A 7 18.15 7.85 20.39
C PHE A 7 19.69 8.03 20.38
N THR A 8 20.42 7.05 20.92
CA THR A 8 21.88 6.86 20.79
C THR A 8 22.19 6.06 19.51
N SER A 9 21.80 6.60 18.36
CA SER A 9 22.19 6.10 17.03
C SER A 9 22.13 7.29 16.09
N PRO A 10 23.08 7.46 15.15
CA PRO A 10 22.99 8.54 14.20
C PRO A 10 21.70 8.38 13.40
N VAL A 11 20.73 9.27 13.64
CA VAL A 11 19.55 9.43 12.78
C VAL A 11 20.07 10.10 11.50
N TYR A 12 20.65 9.31 10.61
CA TYR A 12 21.01 9.78 9.29
C TYR A 12 19.72 10.14 8.58
N ASN A 13 19.50 11.43 8.39
CA ASN A 13 18.41 11.92 7.58
C ASN A 13 18.72 11.66 6.10
N TYR A 14 18.45 10.44 5.64
CA TYR A 14 18.68 9.99 4.26
C TYR A 14 17.79 10.71 3.22
N SER A 15 16.83 11.54 3.66
CA SER A 15 15.93 12.29 2.78
C SER A 15 16.64 13.30 1.87
N ALA A 16 17.90 13.67 2.16
CA ALA A 16 18.66 14.54 1.28
C ALA A 16 19.01 13.87 -0.07
N ASN A 17 19.13 12.53 -0.11
CA ASN A 17 19.64 11.80 -1.28
C ASN A 17 18.72 10.66 -1.79
N PHE A 18 17.63 10.35 -1.10
CA PHE A 18 16.64 9.36 -1.53
C PHE A 18 15.23 9.96 -1.48
N ASN A 19 14.65 10.24 -2.64
CA ASN A 19 13.36 10.93 -2.77
C ASN A 19 12.14 10.00 -2.81
N PHE A 20 12.34 8.70 -2.62
CA PHE A 20 11.28 7.70 -2.70
C PHE A 20 10.83 7.23 -1.32
N VAL A 21 9.55 6.88 -1.22
CA VAL A 21 8.96 6.31 -0.01
C VAL A 21 8.09 5.12 -0.36
N TRP A 22 7.99 4.17 0.56
CA TRP A 22 6.95 3.14 0.50
C TRP A 22 5.63 3.72 1.01
N ASP A 23 4.58 3.56 0.24
CA ASP A 23 3.20 3.86 0.64
C ASP A 23 2.32 2.62 0.43
N GLU A 24 1.15 2.64 1.03
CA GLU A 24 0.24 1.50 1.05
C GLU A 24 -1.20 1.94 0.75
N ILE A 25 -1.90 1.12 -0.03
CA ILE A 25 -3.35 1.16 -0.21
C ILE A 25 -3.92 -0.16 0.33
N GLN A 26 -4.90 -0.07 1.22
CA GLN A 26 -5.60 -1.24 1.75
C GLN A 26 -6.98 -1.34 1.13
N VAL A 27 -7.31 -2.51 0.61
CA VAL A 27 -8.59 -2.82 -0.02
C VAL A 27 -9.24 -4.00 0.71
N PRO A 28 -10.25 -3.75 1.55
CA PRO A 28 -11.02 -4.81 2.18
C PRO A 28 -12.08 -5.36 1.20
N ILE A 29 -12.14 -6.68 1.07
CA ILE A 29 -13.06 -7.42 0.18
C ILE A 29 -13.77 -8.54 0.94
N ARG A 30 -15.00 -8.85 0.56
CA ARG A 30 -15.77 -9.95 1.16
C ARG A 30 -15.15 -11.32 0.82
N PHE A 31 -15.30 -12.31 1.69
CA PHE A 31 -14.77 -13.68 1.52
C PHE A 31 -15.19 -14.41 0.23
N GLY A 32 -16.26 -13.97 -0.45
CA GLY A 32 -16.68 -14.52 -1.74
C GLY A 32 -16.07 -13.85 -2.97
N SER A 33 -15.19 -12.86 -2.79
CA SER A 33 -14.57 -12.13 -3.91
C SER A 33 -13.39 -12.91 -4.51
N ASP A 34 -13.11 -12.66 -5.79
CA ASP A 34 -11.93 -13.22 -6.48
C ASP A 34 -10.65 -12.52 -6.03
N VAL A 35 -9.98 -13.10 -5.02
CA VAL A 35 -8.76 -12.58 -4.39
C VAL A 35 -7.62 -12.37 -5.40
N GLU A 36 -7.41 -13.34 -6.30
CA GLU A 36 -6.30 -13.27 -7.26
C GLU A 36 -6.57 -12.22 -8.34
N LEU A 37 -7.82 -12.07 -8.77
CA LEU A 37 -8.21 -10.96 -9.63
C LEU A 37 -7.93 -9.61 -8.97
N VAL A 38 -8.29 -9.43 -7.70
CA VAL A 38 -8.02 -8.18 -6.99
C VAL A 38 -6.52 -7.89 -6.93
N LYS A 39 -5.68 -8.88 -6.57
CA LYS A 39 -4.22 -8.70 -6.57
C LYS A 39 -3.69 -8.26 -7.93
N ARG A 40 -4.15 -8.90 -9.03
CA ARG A 40 -3.76 -8.52 -10.40
C ARG A 40 -4.17 -7.08 -10.73
N ILE A 41 -5.39 -6.68 -10.40
CA ILE A 41 -5.87 -5.31 -10.64
C ILE A 41 -5.03 -4.30 -9.87
N LEU A 42 -4.70 -4.58 -8.61
CA LEU A 42 -3.87 -3.69 -7.80
C LEU A 42 -2.45 -3.55 -8.38
N LEU A 43 -1.82 -4.65 -8.77
CA LEU A 43 -0.49 -4.62 -9.39
C LEU A 43 -0.50 -3.93 -10.75
N GLN A 44 -1.50 -4.19 -11.59
CA GLN A 44 -1.63 -3.54 -12.89
C GLN A 44 -1.86 -2.02 -12.73
N ALA A 45 -2.70 -1.62 -11.78
CA ALA A 45 -2.90 -0.20 -11.48
C ALA A 45 -1.60 0.46 -11.01
N ALA A 46 -0.80 -0.23 -10.18
CA ALA A 46 0.51 0.25 -9.78
C ALA A 46 1.46 0.42 -10.97
N GLU A 47 1.58 -0.60 -11.80
CA GLU A 47 2.43 -0.58 -12.99
C GLU A 47 2.05 0.57 -13.94
N ASP A 48 0.77 0.75 -14.21
CA ASP A 48 0.33 1.76 -15.17
C ASP A 48 0.51 3.21 -14.67
N VAL A 49 0.53 3.42 -13.35
CA VAL A 49 0.67 4.75 -12.74
C VAL A 49 2.14 5.05 -12.38
N LEU A 50 2.92 4.01 -12.04
CA LEU A 50 4.22 4.11 -11.39
C LEU A 50 5.32 3.22 -12.00
N GLY A 51 5.11 2.55 -13.14
CA GLY A 51 6.02 1.51 -13.65
C GLY A 51 7.48 1.94 -13.87
N ASP A 52 7.75 3.23 -14.06
CA ASP A 52 9.09 3.79 -14.16
C ASP A 52 9.78 4.03 -12.79
N ILE A 53 9.00 4.10 -11.71
CA ILE A 53 9.47 4.47 -10.38
C ILE A 53 10.35 3.39 -9.73
N PRO A 54 10.04 2.07 -9.77
CA PRO A 54 10.91 1.05 -9.19
C PRO A 54 12.34 1.10 -9.74
N ALA A 55 12.51 1.27 -11.05
CA ALA A 55 13.82 1.37 -11.69
C ALA A 55 14.60 2.61 -11.23
N GLN A 56 13.94 3.78 -11.16
CA GLN A 56 14.55 5.01 -10.65
C GLN A 56 14.93 4.88 -9.17
N ALA A 57 14.09 4.21 -8.38
CA ALA A 57 14.35 3.95 -6.98
C ALA A 57 15.51 2.96 -6.79
N GLU A 58 15.66 1.96 -7.66
CA GLU A 58 16.78 1.00 -7.66
C GLU A 58 18.12 1.70 -7.90
N GLU A 59 18.18 2.59 -8.89
CA GLU A 59 19.38 3.39 -9.17
C GLU A 59 19.76 4.27 -7.96
N ALA A 60 18.78 4.98 -7.38
CA ALA A 60 19.01 5.78 -6.19
C ALA A 60 19.41 4.93 -4.96
N TRP A 61 18.78 3.76 -4.79
CA TRP A 61 19.07 2.84 -3.68
C TRP A 61 20.46 2.21 -3.81
N PHE A 62 20.92 1.93 -5.03
CA PHE A 62 22.27 1.41 -5.27
C PHE A 62 23.35 2.36 -4.77
N GLU A 63 23.25 3.67 -5.08
CA GLU A 63 24.18 4.68 -4.59
C GLU A 63 24.14 4.82 -3.06
N MET A 64 22.94 4.71 -2.47
CA MET A 64 22.75 4.73 -1.02
C MET A 64 23.39 3.50 -0.34
N ARG A 65 23.16 2.29 -0.87
CA ARG A 65 23.79 1.06 -0.38
C ARG A 65 25.31 1.16 -0.43
N ARG A 66 25.87 1.62 -1.54
CA ARG A 66 27.32 1.78 -1.70
C ARG A 66 27.92 2.76 -0.70
N ARG A 67 27.25 3.88 -0.44
CA ARG A 67 27.74 4.92 0.48
C ARG A 67 27.57 4.55 1.96
N TYR A 68 26.47 3.89 2.31
CA TYR A 68 26.07 3.69 3.71
C TYR A 68 26.05 2.22 4.15
N LYS A 69 26.47 1.28 3.30
CA LYS A 69 26.48 -0.17 3.56
C LYS A 69 25.12 -0.70 4.02
N LEU A 70 24.05 -0.22 3.38
CA LEU A 70 22.68 -0.66 3.67
C LEU A 70 22.41 -2.04 3.06
N GLU A 71 21.43 -2.74 3.62
CA GLU A 71 20.88 -3.97 3.05
C GLU A 71 20.02 -3.71 1.81
N ASP A 72 19.67 -4.78 1.11
CA ASP A 72 18.75 -4.72 -0.01
C ASP A 72 17.32 -4.39 0.46
N ALA A 73 16.61 -3.62 -0.36
CA ALA A 73 15.24 -3.24 -0.08
C ALA A 73 14.33 -3.70 -1.21
N ALA A 74 13.10 -4.11 -0.86
CA ALA A 74 12.10 -4.46 -1.85
C ALA A 74 11.48 -3.18 -2.43
N LEU A 75 11.89 -2.82 -3.64
CA LEU A 75 11.47 -1.60 -4.34
C LEU A 75 10.32 -1.85 -5.32
N GLN A 76 10.11 -3.12 -5.69
CA GLN A 76 9.02 -3.54 -6.56
C GLN A 76 7.67 -3.45 -5.84
N HIS A 77 6.63 -3.14 -6.62
CA HIS A 77 5.25 -3.09 -6.17
C HIS A 77 4.77 -4.50 -5.79
N GLN A 78 4.13 -4.64 -4.64
CA GLN A 78 3.78 -5.93 -4.07
C GLN A 78 2.42 -5.88 -3.39
N THR A 79 1.71 -7.01 -3.44
CA THR A 79 0.46 -7.18 -2.69
C THR A 79 0.66 -8.12 -1.51
N PHE A 80 0.08 -7.77 -0.37
CA PHE A 80 0.01 -8.59 0.82
C PHE A 80 -1.45 -8.89 1.16
N LEU A 81 -1.70 -10.04 1.77
CA LEU A 81 -3.04 -10.45 2.17
C LEU A 81 -3.06 -10.74 3.66
N LYS A 82 -4.09 -10.24 4.32
CA LYS A 82 -4.51 -10.66 5.66
C LYS A 82 -6.03 -10.89 5.64
N PHE A 83 -6.55 -11.63 6.61
CA PHE A 83 -7.98 -11.75 6.81
C PHE A 83 -8.28 -11.79 8.31
N ASP A 84 -9.49 -11.39 8.67
CA ASP A 84 -10.04 -11.47 10.02
C ASP A 84 -11.48 -12.02 9.94
N ASP A 85 -12.22 -12.00 11.04
CA ASP A 85 -13.57 -12.58 11.09
C ASP A 85 -14.58 -11.84 10.19
N ASN A 86 -14.24 -10.64 9.70
CA ASN A 86 -15.14 -9.80 8.92
C ASN A 86 -14.83 -9.85 7.42
N TRP A 87 -13.56 -9.71 7.02
CA TRP A 87 -13.19 -9.62 5.61
C TRP A 87 -11.73 -10.02 5.32
N ILE A 88 -11.43 -10.18 4.02
CA ILE A 88 -10.07 -10.29 3.52
C ILE A 88 -9.58 -8.87 3.20
N THR A 89 -8.41 -8.47 3.66
CA THR A 89 -7.77 -7.21 3.27
C THR A 89 -6.57 -7.51 2.36
N ILE A 90 -6.57 -6.91 1.18
CA ILE A 90 -5.42 -6.92 0.28
C ILE A 90 -4.76 -5.54 0.32
N SER A 91 -3.49 -5.52 0.71
CA SER A 91 -2.65 -4.33 0.78
C SER A 91 -1.75 -4.25 -0.45
N LEU A 92 -1.83 -3.18 -1.23
CA LEU A 92 -0.84 -2.84 -2.25
C LEU A 92 0.23 -1.94 -1.62
N ARG A 93 1.46 -2.46 -1.48
CA ARG A 93 2.65 -1.69 -1.14
C ARG A 93 3.35 -1.28 -2.43
N TYR A 94 3.61 0.01 -2.58
CA TYR A 94 4.28 0.57 -3.75
C TYR A 94 5.31 1.61 -3.34
N ILE A 95 6.25 1.87 -4.23
CA ILE A 95 7.24 2.93 -4.07
C ILE A 95 6.82 4.14 -4.91
N VAL A 96 7.01 5.34 -4.37
CA VAL A 96 6.59 6.58 -5.01
C VAL A 96 7.52 7.73 -4.64
N ASP A 97 7.67 8.71 -5.53
CA ASP A 97 8.29 9.99 -5.19
C ASP A 97 7.52 10.68 -4.06
N MET A 98 8.22 11.04 -2.99
CA MET A 98 7.67 11.67 -1.79
C MET A 98 6.83 12.92 -2.11
N ARG A 99 7.25 13.73 -3.09
CA ARG A 99 6.58 14.97 -3.50
C ARG A 99 5.30 14.69 -4.27
N ARG A 100 5.20 13.55 -4.94
CA ARG A 100 4.02 13.16 -5.75
C ARG A 100 3.12 12.14 -5.04
N ARG A 101 3.50 11.67 -3.85
CA ARG A 101 2.80 10.64 -3.07
C ARG A 101 1.28 10.78 -3.07
N ARG A 102 0.76 11.95 -2.68
CA ARG A 102 -0.70 12.17 -2.58
C ARG A 102 -1.41 12.12 -3.94
N VAL A 103 -0.81 12.74 -4.96
CA VAL A 103 -1.39 12.79 -6.32
C VAL A 103 -1.41 11.40 -6.94
N ARG A 104 -0.29 10.67 -6.85
CA ARG A 104 -0.21 9.29 -7.36
C ARG A 104 -1.13 8.33 -6.62
N LYS A 105 -1.28 8.48 -5.30
CA LYS A 105 -2.22 7.68 -4.51
C LYS A 105 -3.66 7.88 -4.95
N ASP A 106 -4.04 9.12 -5.24
CA ASP A 106 -5.36 9.47 -5.77
C ASP A 106 -5.59 8.87 -7.19
N GLU A 107 -4.59 8.95 -8.07
CA GLU A 107 -4.61 8.28 -9.38
C GLU A 107 -4.80 6.75 -9.25
N LEU A 108 -4.05 6.11 -8.34
CA LEU A 108 -4.19 4.68 -8.05
C LEU A 108 -5.60 4.34 -7.56
N TYR A 109 -6.14 5.07 -6.58
CA TYR A 109 -7.48 4.81 -6.07
C TYR A 109 -8.54 4.92 -7.16
N ARG A 110 -8.49 5.95 -8.01
CA ARG A 110 -9.44 6.09 -9.14
C ARG A 110 -9.34 4.91 -10.09
N LYS A 111 -8.11 4.52 -10.45
CA LYS A 111 -7.89 3.42 -11.40
C LYS A 111 -8.36 2.08 -10.85
N ILE A 112 -8.04 1.80 -9.59
CA ILE A 112 -8.48 0.58 -8.89
C ILE A 112 -10.01 0.54 -8.82
N LEU A 113 -10.65 1.63 -8.43
CA LEU A 113 -12.10 1.71 -8.32
C LEU A 113 -12.78 1.49 -9.67
N GLN A 114 -12.27 2.12 -10.74
CA GLN A 114 -12.78 1.93 -12.09
C GLN A 114 -12.64 0.48 -12.56
N ALA A 115 -11.49 -0.16 -12.31
CA ALA A 115 -11.29 -1.56 -12.66
C ALA A 115 -12.23 -2.49 -11.88
N PHE A 116 -12.46 -2.24 -10.60
CA PHE A 116 -13.43 -3.04 -9.83
C PHE A 116 -14.86 -2.89 -10.32
N GLN A 117 -15.26 -1.70 -10.78
CA GLN A 117 -16.59 -1.47 -11.35
C GLN A 117 -16.83 -2.24 -12.66
N GLN A 118 -15.77 -2.61 -13.37
CA GLN A 118 -15.85 -3.41 -14.60
C GLN A 118 -15.98 -4.91 -14.34
N GLU A 119 -15.68 -5.37 -13.12
CA GLU A 119 -15.73 -6.78 -12.75
C GLU A 119 -17.10 -7.13 -12.14
N GLU A 120 -18.07 -7.44 -13.01
CA GLU A 120 -19.49 -7.71 -12.72
C GLU A 120 -19.72 -8.67 -11.53
N GLY A 121 -19.73 -8.16 -10.30
CA GLY A 121 -20.02 -8.91 -9.07
C GLY A 121 -18.92 -9.86 -8.59
N ARG A 122 -17.81 -10.00 -9.33
CA ARG A 122 -16.65 -10.84 -8.95
C ARG A 122 -15.85 -10.26 -7.79
N ILE A 123 -15.96 -8.95 -7.59
CA ILE A 123 -15.29 -8.21 -6.52
C ILE A 123 -16.34 -7.47 -5.72
N GLN A 124 -16.41 -7.75 -4.41
CA GLN A 124 -17.30 -7.04 -3.50
C GLN A 124 -16.45 -6.39 -2.40
N LEU A 125 -16.41 -5.06 -2.42
CA LEU A 125 -15.78 -4.29 -1.35
C LEU A 125 -16.50 -4.57 -0.03
N ALA A 126 -15.72 -4.84 1.01
CA ALA A 126 -16.27 -4.98 2.34
C ALA A 126 -16.60 -3.59 2.90
N SER A 127 -17.69 -3.53 3.64
CA SER A 127 -18.11 -2.38 4.42
C SER A 127 -18.59 -2.92 5.75
N GLU A 128 -18.26 -2.24 6.84
CA GLU A 128 -18.78 -2.57 8.16
C GLU A 128 -20.31 -2.58 8.10
N THR A 129 -20.90 -3.75 8.28
CA THR A 129 -22.35 -3.90 8.44
C THR A 129 -22.59 -4.09 9.93
N LEU A 130 -23.04 -3.04 10.61
CA LEU A 130 -23.47 -3.14 12.00
C LEU A 130 -24.88 -3.74 12.05
N GLU A 131 -25.01 -4.97 12.53
CA GLU A 131 -26.30 -5.52 12.92
C GLU A 131 -26.68 -5.02 14.31
N LEU A 132 -27.71 -4.16 14.38
CA LEU A 132 -28.29 -3.72 15.64
C LEU A 132 -29.31 -4.78 16.12
N VAL A 133 -28.93 -5.59 17.10
CA VAL A 133 -29.87 -6.50 17.78
C VAL A 133 -30.56 -5.73 18.91
N THR A 134 -31.79 -5.26 18.66
CA THR A 134 -32.64 -4.70 19.71
C THR A 134 -33.29 -5.85 20.49
N ASN A 135 -32.77 -6.11 21.70
CA ASN A 135 -33.47 -6.97 22.66
C ASN A 135 -34.60 -6.15 23.31
N ASP A 136 -35.80 -6.22 22.74
CA ASP A 136 -37.01 -5.74 23.41
C ASP A 136 -37.29 -6.64 24.62
N LYS A 137 -36.87 -6.18 25.79
CA LYS A 137 -37.26 -6.79 27.07
C LYS A 137 -38.75 -6.50 27.28
N LYS A 138 -39.58 -7.55 27.20
CA LYS A 138 -40.94 -7.57 27.74
C LYS A 138 -40.94 -7.55 29.27
#